data_AF-A0A5B0U0K4-F1
#
_entry.id   AF-A0A5B0U0K4-F1
#
_cell.length_a   1.000
_cell.length_b   1.000
_cell.length_c   1.000
_cell.angle_alpha   90.00
_cell.angle_beta   90.00
_cell.angle_gamma   90.00
#
_symmetry.space_group_name_H-M   'P 1'
#
loop_
_entity.id
_entity.type
_entity.pdbx_description
1 polymer ?
#
loop_
_entity_poly.entity_id
_entity_poly.type
_entity_poly.pdbx_seq_one_letter_code
_entity_poly.pdbx_strand_id
1 'polypeptide(L)'
;MKLKYLSIPLLASVLTGCGTQDVVMTKAISFEPSKFMRENAKTQPFLVVEIEGDGKAGTCKIDFPIGMLKSKRAIKGTGSELRMRCKYDDVKGYGTGYTHEYKHAELHHLGDNKATLSLNVVLYTRKEDLSIEVKTLKPLEFEYTL
;
A
#
# COMPACT_ATOMS: atom_id res chain seq x y z
N MET A 1 24.68 -39.20 -37.82
CA MET A 1 24.86 -39.26 -36.35
C MET A 1 23.61 -38.69 -35.69
N LYS A 2 22.88 -39.49 -34.90
CA LYS A 2 21.69 -39.07 -34.16
C LYS A 2 22.13 -38.53 -32.79
N LEU A 3 21.93 -37.24 -32.50
CA LEU A 3 22.04 -36.73 -31.14
C LEU A 3 20.74 -37.05 -30.39
N LYS A 4 20.85 -37.95 -29.41
CA LYS A 4 19.83 -38.17 -28.38
C LYS A 4 19.96 -37.04 -27.36
N TYR A 5 18.98 -36.15 -27.27
CA TYR A 5 18.83 -35.28 -26.12
C TYR A 5 18.17 -36.10 -25.00
N LEU A 6 18.98 -36.51 -24.02
CA LEU A 6 18.48 -37.01 -22.75
C LEU A 6 18.00 -35.82 -21.93
N SER A 7 16.69 -35.77 -21.72
CA SER A 7 16.02 -34.94 -20.73
C SER A 7 16.44 -35.39 -19.34
N ILE A 8 17.07 -34.51 -18.56
CA ILE A 8 17.17 -34.65 -17.11
C ILE A 8 16.53 -33.40 -16.51
N PRO A 9 15.46 -33.53 -15.70
CA PRO A 9 14.80 -32.39 -15.09
C PRO A 9 15.75 -31.82 -14.03
N LEU A 10 16.17 -30.57 -14.21
CA LEU A 10 16.74 -29.79 -13.13
C LEU A 10 15.66 -29.63 -12.06
N LEU A 11 15.70 -30.51 -11.06
CA LEU A 11 15.15 -30.24 -9.74
C LEU A 11 15.87 -28.99 -9.22
N ALA A 12 15.29 -27.82 -9.48
CA ALA A 12 15.58 -26.64 -8.69
C ALA A 12 14.93 -26.85 -7.32
N SER A 13 15.73 -27.40 -6.41
CA SER A 13 15.46 -27.48 -4.99
C SER A 13 14.94 -26.14 -4.51
N VAL A 14 13.80 -26.20 -3.82
CA VAL A 14 13.10 -25.12 -3.15
C VAL A 14 14.06 -24.37 -2.24
N LEU A 15 14.55 -23.23 -2.71
CA LEU A 15 14.98 -22.14 -1.83
C LEU A 15 13.71 -21.68 -1.12
N THR A 16 13.54 -22.03 0.15
CA THR A 16 12.64 -21.30 1.05
C THR A 16 13.23 -19.91 1.26
N GLY A 17 13.09 -19.07 0.24
CA GLY A 17 13.42 -17.66 0.29
C GLY A 17 12.31 -16.95 1.05
N CYS A 18 12.69 -16.18 2.07
CA CYS A 18 11.86 -15.10 2.59
C CYS A 18 11.50 -14.20 1.39
N GLY A 19 10.27 -14.33 0.90
CA GLY A 19 9.83 -13.70 -0.33
C GLY A 19 9.33 -12.28 -0.05
N THR A 20 9.91 -11.29 -0.73
CA THR A 20 9.28 -9.98 -0.85
C THR A 20 8.53 -9.94 -2.18
N GLN A 21 7.22 -9.77 -2.11
CA GLN A 21 6.39 -9.56 -3.30
C GLN A 21 6.32 -8.06 -3.60
N ASP A 22 6.58 -7.69 -4.85
CA ASP A 22 6.46 -6.31 -5.34
C ASP A 22 5.01 -6.05 -5.79
N VAL A 23 4.34 -5.11 -5.14
CA VAL A 23 2.98 -4.70 -5.45
C VAL A 23 2.97 -3.20 -5.74
N VAL A 24 2.24 -2.80 -6.78
CA VAL A 24 2.16 -1.41 -7.21
C VAL A 24 0.79 -0.84 -6.88
N MET A 25 0.75 0.37 -6.32
CA MET A 25 -0.47 1.17 -6.33
C MET A 25 -0.67 1.81 -7.70
N THR A 26 -1.78 1.46 -8.33
CA THR A 26 -2.08 1.86 -9.71
C THR A 26 -2.96 3.10 -9.77
N LYS A 27 -3.87 3.27 -8.81
CA LYS A 27 -4.90 4.31 -8.88
C LYS A 27 -5.54 4.66 -7.54
N ALA A 28 -5.89 5.93 -7.35
CA ALA A 28 -6.82 6.37 -6.31
C ALA A 28 -8.28 6.17 -6.77
N ILE A 29 -9.07 5.44 -5.98
CA ILE A 29 -10.47 5.12 -6.29
C ILE A 29 -11.40 6.20 -5.72
N SER A 30 -11.28 6.44 -4.43
CA SER A 30 -12.18 7.31 -3.69
C SER A 30 -11.55 7.80 -2.40
N PHE A 31 -12.00 8.96 -1.96
CA PHE A 31 -11.69 9.50 -0.65
C PHE A 31 -12.95 9.49 0.21
N GLU A 32 -12.86 8.91 1.41
CA GLU A 32 -13.94 8.94 2.39
C GLU A 32 -13.57 9.91 3.53
N PRO A 33 -14.33 11.00 3.73
CA PRO A 33 -14.09 11.90 4.85
C PRO A 33 -14.41 11.20 6.18
N SER A 34 -13.93 11.76 7.29
CA SER A 34 -14.35 11.24 8.60
C SER A 34 -15.87 11.34 8.72
N LYS A 35 -16.54 10.27 9.16
CA LYS A 35 -18.01 10.25 9.33
C LYS A 35 -18.51 11.24 10.40
N PHE A 36 -17.61 11.92 11.09
CA PHE A 36 -17.88 12.82 12.20
C PHE A 36 -17.08 14.11 12.05
N MET A 37 -17.31 14.89 10.99
CA MET A 37 -16.86 16.29 10.89
C MET A 37 -17.68 17.24 11.79
N ARG A 38 -17.91 16.83 13.05
CA ARG A 38 -18.30 17.69 14.18
C ARG A 38 -17.16 17.56 15.19
N GLU A 39 -16.99 18.54 16.07
CA GLU A 39 -15.81 18.78 16.95
C GLU A 39 -15.21 17.58 17.75
N ASN A 40 -15.79 16.37 17.66
CA ASN A 40 -15.34 15.13 18.30
C ASN A 40 -15.19 13.94 17.32
N ALA A 41 -14.49 14.12 16.19
CA ALA A 41 -14.28 13.06 15.20
C ALA A 41 -13.57 11.83 15.81
N LYS A 42 -14.21 10.64 15.74
CA LYS A 42 -13.62 9.37 16.20
C LYS A 42 -13.08 8.47 15.07
N THR A 43 -13.36 8.80 13.82
CA THR A 43 -12.94 8.00 12.65
C THR A 43 -11.96 8.79 11.80
N GLN A 44 -10.86 8.15 11.40
CA GLN A 44 -9.89 8.76 10.50
C GLN A 44 -10.46 8.83 9.08
N PRO A 45 -10.26 9.94 8.33
CA PRO A 45 -10.51 9.95 6.90
C PRO A 45 -9.55 8.99 6.20
N PHE A 46 -9.97 8.41 5.07
CA PHE A 46 -9.13 7.45 4.35
C PHE A 46 -9.28 7.52 2.83
N LEU A 47 -8.17 7.25 2.14
CA LEU A 47 -8.11 7.10 0.70
C LEU A 47 -8.16 5.61 0.34
N VAL A 48 -9.01 5.25 -0.60
CA VAL A 48 -9.08 3.90 -1.18
C VAL A 48 -8.27 3.89 -2.48
N VAL A 49 -7.35 2.94 -2.61
CA VAL A 49 -6.46 2.79 -3.77
C VAL A 49 -6.50 1.37 -4.32
N GLU A 50 -6.36 1.23 -5.64
CA GLU A 50 -6.14 -0.05 -6.31
C GLU A 50 -4.66 -0.43 -6.22
N ILE A 51 -4.42 -1.72 -6.02
CA ILE A 51 -3.10 -2.32 -6.08
C ILE A 51 -3.09 -3.50 -7.04
N GLU A 52 -1.94 -3.73 -7.66
CA GLU A 52 -1.71 -4.85 -8.56
C GLU A 52 -0.31 -5.46 -8.34
N GLY A 53 -0.22 -6.78 -8.33
CA GLY A 53 1.04 -7.54 -8.28
C GLY A 53 0.79 -8.97 -8.76
N ASP A 54 1.80 -9.62 -9.35
CA ASP A 54 1.73 -11.01 -9.82
C ASP A 54 0.42 -11.42 -10.55
N GLY A 55 -0.11 -10.51 -11.38
CA GLY A 55 -1.34 -10.72 -12.15
C GLY A 55 -2.64 -10.71 -11.31
N LYS A 56 -2.59 -10.22 -10.07
CA LYS A 56 -3.73 -10.12 -9.15
C LYS A 56 -3.99 -8.66 -8.79
N ALA A 57 -5.27 -8.32 -8.69
CA ALA A 57 -5.72 -7.01 -8.24
C ALA A 57 -6.14 -7.06 -6.77
N GLY A 58 -6.02 -5.93 -6.08
CA GLY A 58 -6.53 -5.75 -4.72
C GLY A 58 -6.82 -4.29 -4.43
N THR A 59 -7.12 -4.02 -3.16
CA THR A 59 -7.47 -2.67 -2.71
C THR A 59 -6.83 -2.37 -1.38
N CYS A 60 -6.31 -1.16 -1.21
CA CYS A 60 -5.84 -0.67 0.07
C CYS A 60 -6.59 0.56 0.53
N LYS A 61 -6.67 0.75 1.85
CA LYS A 61 -7.14 1.94 2.53
C LYS A 61 -5.97 2.59 3.24
N ILE A 62 -5.78 3.89 3.02
CA ILE A 62 -4.75 4.70 3.64
C ILE A 62 -5.44 5.71 4.53
N ASP A 63 -5.34 5.51 5.84
CA ASP A 63 -5.92 6.37 6.87
C ASP A 63 -4.99 7.57 7.13
N PHE A 64 -5.59 8.76 7.14
CA PHE A 64 -4.91 10.00 7.48
C PHE A 64 -5.19 10.37 8.94
N PRO A 65 -4.21 10.91 9.67
CA PRO A 65 -4.46 11.55 10.96
C PRO A 65 -5.55 12.62 10.86
N ILE A 66 -6.39 12.69 11.90
CA ILE A 66 -7.47 13.67 11.99
C ILE A 66 -6.88 15.08 11.92
N GLY A 67 -7.47 15.94 11.09
CA GLY A 67 -7.04 17.32 10.93
C GLY A 67 -5.83 17.54 10.02
N MET A 68 -5.10 16.49 9.62
CA MET A 68 -3.92 16.61 8.74
C MET A 68 -4.27 17.25 7.38
N LEU A 69 -5.33 16.76 6.73
CA LEU A 69 -5.77 17.29 5.43
C LEU A 69 -6.32 18.71 5.57
N LYS A 70 -7.00 19.01 6.69
CA LYS A 70 -7.55 20.34 6.98
C LYS A 70 -6.45 21.38 7.21
N SER A 71 -5.37 21.00 7.91
CA SER A 71 -4.21 21.86 8.13
C SER A 71 -3.24 21.90 6.95
N LYS A 72 -3.54 21.20 5.84
CA LYS A 72 -2.67 21.05 4.67
C LYS A 72 -1.25 20.65 5.04
N ARG A 73 -1.11 19.78 6.04
CA ARG A 73 0.19 19.34 6.56
C ARG A 73 0.84 18.37 5.58
N ALA A 74 2.00 18.77 5.04
CA ALA A 74 2.82 17.91 4.18
C ALA A 74 3.49 16.78 4.98
N ILE A 75 3.76 15.67 4.29
CA ILE A 75 4.59 14.56 4.79
C ILE A 75 5.82 14.45 3.89
N LYS A 76 7.00 14.23 4.48
CA LYS A 76 8.21 13.91 3.73
C LYS A 76 9.18 13.12 4.60
N GLY A 77 9.47 11.88 4.21
CA GLY A 77 10.55 11.08 4.81
C GLY A 77 10.17 9.64 5.13
N THR A 78 10.94 9.04 6.04
CA THR A 78 10.72 7.71 6.64
C THR A 78 9.92 7.86 7.94
N GLY A 79 9.16 6.83 8.34
CA GLY A 79 8.37 6.87 9.58
C GLY A 79 7.03 7.62 9.47
N SER A 80 6.14 7.14 8.59
CA SER A 80 4.93 7.87 8.23
C SER A 80 3.82 7.80 9.30
N GLU A 81 3.10 8.92 9.43
CA GLU A 81 1.91 9.08 10.28
C GLU A 81 0.65 8.45 9.66
N LEU A 82 0.74 7.92 8.44
CA LEU A 82 -0.36 7.28 7.72
C LEU A 82 -0.48 5.82 8.13
N ARG A 83 -1.71 5.26 8.07
CA ARG A 83 -1.91 3.81 8.31
C ARG A 83 -2.48 3.17 7.06
N MET A 84 -1.86 2.10 6.58
CA MET A 84 -2.30 1.39 5.39
C MET A 84 -2.87 0.01 5.72
N ARG A 85 -3.98 -0.36 5.08
CA ARG A 85 -4.69 -1.64 5.26
C ARG A 85 -5.11 -2.17 3.89
N CYS A 86 -4.74 -3.40 3.53
CA CYS A 86 -4.96 -3.94 2.19
C CYS A 86 -5.77 -5.24 2.20
N LYS A 87 -6.69 -5.39 1.23
CA LYS A 87 -7.35 -6.64 0.89
C LYS A 87 -6.79 -7.12 -0.45
N TYR A 88 -6.07 -8.23 -0.44
CA TYR A 88 -5.37 -8.78 -1.59
C TYR A 88 -5.41 -10.33 -1.52
N ASP A 89 -5.83 -10.97 -2.61
CA ASP A 89 -6.43 -12.32 -2.61
C ASP A 89 -5.54 -13.44 -2.05
N ASP A 90 -4.23 -13.37 -2.21
CA ASP A 90 -3.31 -14.37 -1.66
C ASP A 90 -3.13 -14.28 -0.15
N VAL A 91 -3.66 -13.21 0.46
CA VAL A 91 -3.44 -12.94 1.87
C VAL A 91 -4.72 -12.45 2.54
N LYS A 92 -5.62 -13.40 2.80
CA LYS A 92 -6.75 -13.19 3.72
C LYS A 92 -6.21 -12.76 5.09
N GLY A 93 -6.47 -11.51 5.48
CA GLY A 93 -6.14 -10.98 6.81
C GLY A 93 -5.05 -9.91 6.89
N TYR A 94 -4.52 -9.39 5.77
CA TYR A 94 -3.79 -8.11 5.85
C TYR A 94 -4.75 -7.01 6.31
N GLY A 95 -4.41 -6.30 7.39
CA GLY A 95 -5.21 -5.18 7.88
C GLY A 95 -5.99 -5.41 9.17
N THR A 96 -6.01 -6.61 9.76
CA THR A 96 -6.35 -6.78 11.19
C THR A 96 -5.07 -6.75 12.02
N GLY A 97 -4.49 -5.55 12.09
CA GLY A 97 -3.42 -5.11 13.01
C GLY A 97 -2.09 -5.85 12.90
N TYR A 98 -1.10 -5.29 12.21
CA TYR A 98 0.35 -5.43 12.45
C TYR A 98 1.13 -4.29 11.77
N THR A 99 2.39 -4.15 12.18
CA THR A 99 3.38 -3.10 11.89
C THR A 99 3.58 -2.84 10.39
N HIS A 100 3.77 -1.58 10.04
CA HIS A 100 4.18 -1.13 8.71
C HIS A 100 5.57 -0.51 8.82
N GLU A 101 6.44 -0.78 7.85
CA GLU A 101 7.66 -0.01 7.69
C GLU A 101 7.52 0.89 6.46
N TYR A 102 7.40 2.19 6.69
CA TYR A 102 7.41 3.17 5.61
C TYR A 102 8.85 3.50 5.23
N LYS A 103 9.29 2.95 4.10
CA LYS A 103 10.56 3.31 3.45
C LYS A 103 10.50 4.72 2.85
N HIS A 104 9.32 5.15 2.43
CA HIS A 104 9.10 6.50 1.92
C HIS A 104 7.63 6.90 2.04
N ALA A 105 7.37 8.12 2.47
CA ALA A 105 6.07 8.77 2.32
C ALA A 105 6.26 10.24 1.97
N GLU A 106 5.53 10.70 0.96
CA GLU A 106 5.48 12.10 0.56
C GLU A 106 4.03 12.50 0.24
N LEU A 107 3.53 13.53 0.92
CA LEU A 107 2.22 14.12 0.70
C LEU A 107 2.40 15.61 0.38
N HIS A 108 1.93 16.02 -0.80
CA HIS A 108 2.02 17.40 -1.27
C HIS A 108 0.64 17.91 -1.70
N HIS A 109 0.26 19.11 -1.23
CA HIS A 109 -1.02 19.71 -1.57
C HIS A 109 -0.89 20.56 -2.84
N LEU A 110 -1.76 20.32 -3.82
CA LEU A 110 -1.74 21.02 -5.12
C LEU A 110 -2.65 22.26 -5.16
N GLY A 111 -3.58 22.40 -4.21
CA GLY A 111 -4.62 23.43 -4.20
C GLY A 111 -5.79 22.99 -3.33
N ASP A 112 -6.81 23.85 -3.19
CA ASP A 112 -7.95 23.75 -2.24
C ASP A 112 -8.23 22.34 -1.68
N ASN A 113 -8.58 21.40 -2.57
CA ASN A 113 -9.02 20.04 -2.22
C ASN A 113 -8.25 18.94 -2.98
N LYS A 114 -7.03 19.22 -3.46
CA LYS A 114 -6.21 18.29 -4.26
C LYS A 114 -4.85 18.03 -3.62
N ALA A 115 -4.39 16.79 -3.64
CA ALA A 115 -3.06 16.41 -3.19
C ALA A 115 -2.47 15.27 -4.02
N THR A 116 -1.15 15.15 -3.95
CA THR A 116 -0.39 14.00 -4.46
C THR A 116 0.20 13.21 -3.31
N LEU A 117 0.12 11.89 -3.40
CA LEU A 117 0.68 10.95 -2.43
C LEU A 117 1.66 10.00 -3.11
N SER A 118 2.91 9.96 -2.63
CA SER A 118 3.90 8.95 -2.98
C SER A 118 4.19 8.10 -1.75
N LEU A 119 4.18 6.78 -1.90
CA LEU A 119 4.48 5.86 -0.81
C LEU A 119 5.36 4.71 -1.29
N ASN A 120 6.23 4.27 -0.38
CA ASN A 120 6.81 2.94 -0.39
C ASN A 120 6.67 2.39 1.04
N VAL A 121 5.89 1.31 1.17
CA VAL A 121 5.60 0.68 2.45
C VAL A 121 5.80 -0.83 2.36
N VAL A 122 6.44 -1.40 3.37
CA VAL A 122 6.51 -2.84 3.55
C VAL A 122 5.41 -3.26 4.53
N LEU A 123 4.57 -4.19 4.07
CA LEU A 123 3.48 -4.79 4.85
C LEU A 123 3.90 -6.20 5.29
N TYR A 124 3.98 -6.42 6.59
CA TYR A 124 4.33 -7.73 7.17
C TYR A 124 3.06 -8.57 7.41
N THR A 125 3.05 -9.82 6.94
CA THR A 125 1.93 -10.73 7.26
C THR A 125 2.09 -11.31 8.67
N ARG A 126 0.98 -11.80 9.25
CA ARG A 126 1.00 -12.64 10.48
C ARG A 126 1.70 -13.99 10.29
N LYS A 127 1.81 -14.48 9.05
CA LYS A 127 2.63 -15.63 8.68
C LYS A 127 4.05 -15.10 8.48
N GLU A 128 4.93 -15.41 9.42
CA GLU A 128 6.19 -14.69 9.68
C GLU A 128 7.22 -14.70 8.54
N ASP A 129 6.95 -15.39 7.42
CA ASP A 129 7.91 -15.61 6.32
C ASP A 129 7.62 -14.80 5.04
N LEU A 130 6.63 -13.90 5.04
CA LEU A 130 6.26 -13.13 3.85
C LEU A 130 6.09 -11.63 4.15
N SER A 131 6.67 -10.81 3.29
CA SER A 131 6.46 -9.37 3.25
C SER A 131 6.01 -8.93 1.87
N ILE A 132 5.19 -7.89 1.81
CA ILE A 132 4.77 -7.28 0.55
C ILE A 132 5.25 -5.84 0.55
N GLU A 133 6.03 -5.45 -0.45
CA GLU A 133 6.41 -4.07 -0.67
C GLU A 133 5.40 -3.43 -1.61
N VAL A 134 4.62 -2.48 -1.08
CA VAL A 134 3.64 -1.71 -1.83
C VAL A 134 4.20 -0.34 -2.15
N LYS A 135 4.33 0.00 -3.43
CA LYS A 135 4.92 1.26 -3.89
C LYS A 135 4.07 1.99 -4.93
N THR A 136 4.12 3.32 -4.91
CA THR A 136 3.63 4.16 -6.01
C THR A 136 4.68 4.24 -7.12
N LEU A 137 4.31 3.99 -8.38
CA LEU A 137 5.23 4.24 -9.51
C LEU A 137 5.36 5.73 -9.86
N LYS A 138 4.28 6.48 -9.65
CA LYS A 138 4.20 7.93 -9.78
C LYS A 138 3.36 8.47 -8.63
N PRO A 139 3.53 9.74 -8.23
CA PRO A 139 2.67 10.34 -7.22
C PRO A 139 1.19 10.17 -7.60
N LEU A 140 0.40 9.63 -6.68
CA LEU A 140 -1.03 9.45 -6.86
C LEU A 140 -1.72 10.77 -6.59
N GLU A 141 -2.30 11.38 -7.63
CA GLU A 141 -3.19 12.52 -7.45
C GLU A 141 -4.55 12.03 -6.94
N PHE A 142 -5.09 12.72 -5.94
CA PHE A 142 -6.42 12.50 -5.42
C PHE A 142 -7.08 13.80 -4.99
N GLU A 143 -8.40 13.83 -5.14
CA GLU A 143 -9.27 14.87 -4.58
C GLU A 143 -9.79 14.40 -3.22
N TYR A 144 -9.88 15.33 -2.27
CA TYR A 144 -10.41 15.06 -0.94
C TYR A 144 -11.39 16.15 -0.51
N THR A 145 -12.44 15.76 0.19
CA THR A 145 -13.39 16.68 0.80
C THR A 145 -13.11 16.77 2.28
N LEU A 146 -12.98 17.98 2.81
CA LEU A 146 -12.79 18.20 4.25
C LEU A 146 -14.13 18.11 4.98
#